data_AF-A0A3S1DJE0-F1
#
_entry.id   AF-A0A3S1DJE0-F1
#
_cell.length_a   1.000
_cell.length_b   1.000
_cell.length_c   1.000
_cell.angle_alpha   90.00
_cell.angle_beta   90.00
_cell.angle_gamma   90.00
#
_symmetry.space_group_name_H-M   'P 1'
#
loop_
_entity.id
_entity.type
_entity.pdbx_description
1 polymer ?
#
loop_
_entity_poly.entity_id
_entity_poly.type
_entity_poly.pdbx_seq_one_letter_code
_entity_poly.pdbx_strand_id
1 'polypeptide(L)'
;MNLRKFKRRLQRITPGGRQMVIGIPFLWLFLFFMLPFFIVLKISFAEADVAIPPYTEIYSYVDQKIQLLLNLGNFAMLGDDELYIAAYLGSLKMAFFSTALCLLIGYPMAYAIANARKEMQTVLVLLIMMPTWT
;
A
#
# COMPACT_ATOMS: atom_id res chain seq x y z
N MET A 1 -5.12 34.62 27.10
CA MET A 1 -4.49 33.85 25.99
C MET A 1 -4.86 34.52 24.67
N ASN A 2 -3.88 35.07 23.93
CA ASN A 2 -4.10 36.07 22.87
C ASN A 2 -4.79 35.50 21.60
N LEU A 3 -6.02 35.93 21.30
CA LEU A 3 -6.80 35.55 20.09
C LEU A 3 -6.02 35.73 18.77
N ARG A 4 -5.11 36.71 18.71
CA ARG A 4 -4.27 36.97 17.52
C ARG A 4 -3.27 35.85 17.23
N LYS A 5 -2.75 35.16 18.26
CA LYS A 5 -1.86 33.99 18.09
C LYS A 5 -2.64 32.78 17.57
N PHE A 6 -3.89 32.61 18.00
CA PHE A 6 -4.78 31.55 17.52
C PHE A 6 -5.14 31.75 16.05
N LYS A 7 -5.52 32.96 15.63
CA LYS A 7 -5.87 33.28 14.24
C LYS A 7 -4.69 33.10 13.27
N ARG A 8 -3.46 33.47 13.67
CA ARG A 8 -2.23 33.23 12.87
C ARG A 8 -1.86 31.75 12.76
N ARG A 9 -2.12 30.94 13.79
CA ARG A 9 -1.98 29.47 13.72
C ARG A 9 -3.00 28.86 12.77
N LEU A 10 -4.26 29.32 12.83
CA LEU A 10 -5.33 28.83 11.96
C LEU A 10 -5.08 29.17 10.48
N GLN A 11 -4.60 30.39 10.19
CA GLN A 11 -4.28 30.82 8.82
C GLN A 11 -3.10 30.07 8.17
N ARG A 12 -2.25 29.40 8.96
CA ARG A 12 -1.22 28.50 8.42
C ARG A 12 -1.76 27.10 8.08
N ILE A 13 -2.94 26.74 8.61
CA ILE A 13 -3.56 25.42 8.45
C ILE A 13 -4.67 25.47 7.39
N THR A 14 -5.28 26.63 7.14
CA THR A 14 -6.29 26.77 6.09
C THR A 14 -5.63 26.73 4.72
N PRO A 15 -5.88 25.69 3.90
CA PRO A 15 -5.28 25.61 2.58
C PRO A 15 -5.77 26.78 1.72
N GLY A 16 -4.86 27.42 0.99
CA GLY A 16 -5.23 28.47 0.04
C GLY A 16 -6.09 27.91 -1.11
N GLY A 17 -6.77 28.77 -1.88
CA GLY A 17 -7.64 28.32 -2.98
C GLY A 17 -6.96 27.37 -3.97
N ARG A 18 -5.67 27.59 -4.28
CA ARG A 18 -4.85 26.68 -5.11
C ARG A 18 -4.68 25.28 -4.51
N GLN A 19 -4.55 25.18 -3.19
CA GLN A 19 -4.41 23.89 -2.50
C GLN A 19 -5.74 23.15 -2.43
N MET A 20 -6.87 23.85 -2.36
CA MET A 20 -8.19 23.21 -2.46
C MET A 20 -8.45 22.65 -3.87
N VAL A 21 -8.11 23.40 -4.92
CA VAL A 21 -8.26 22.95 -6.32
C VAL A 21 -7.44 21.69 -6.60
N ILE A 22 -6.25 21.55 -6.01
CA ILE A 22 -5.43 20.33 -6.13
C ILE A 22 -5.91 19.25 -5.15
N GLY A 23 -6.26 19.63 -3.92
CA GLY A 23 -6.62 18.71 -2.86
C GLY A 23 -7.90 17.92 -3.13
N ILE A 24 -8.88 18.51 -3.82
CA ILE A 24 -10.15 17.85 -4.14
C ILE A 24 -9.92 16.60 -5.03
N PRO A 25 -9.25 16.70 -6.21
CA PRO A 25 -8.91 15.52 -7.00
C PRO A 25 -8.07 14.48 -6.25
N PHE A 26 -7.08 14.91 -5.46
CA PHE A 26 -6.25 13.98 -4.69
C PHE A 26 -7.03 13.25 -3.61
N LEU A 27 -7.94 13.93 -2.91
CA LEU A 27 -8.81 13.32 -1.91
C LEU A 27 -9.77 12.32 -2.57
N TRP A 28 -10.30 12.66 -3.75
CA TRP A 28 -11.11 11.75 -4.54
C TRP A 28 -10.33 10.49 -4.93
N LEU A 29 -9.15 10.65 -5.53
CA LEU A 29 -8.29 9.52 -5.91
C LEU A 29 -7.89 8.68 -4.69
N PHE A 30 -7.55 9.30 -3.57
CA PHE A 30 -7.21 8.60 -2.33
C PHE A 30 -8.38 7.79 -1.78
N LEU A 31 -9.60 8.35 -1.79
CA LEU A 31 -10.80 7.64 -1.33
C LEU A 31 -11.04 6.39 -2.19
N PHE A 32 -11.02 6.52 -3.51
CA PHE A 32 -11.21 5.38 -4.42
C PHE A 32 -10.06 4.37 -4.35
N PHE A 33 -8.83 4.82 -4.12
CA PHE A 33 -7.68 3.95 -3.88
C PHE A 33 -7.84 3.15 -2.58
N MET A 34 -8.37 3.75 -1.51
CA MET A 34 -8.57 3.12 -0.20
C MET A 34 -9.81 2.21 -0.14
N LEU A 35 -10.83 2.47 -0.96
CA LEU A 35 -12.07 1.71 -1.01
C LEU A 35 -11.87 0.18 -1.10
N PRO A 36 -11.05 -0.39 -2.02
CA PRO A 36 -10.83 -1.84 -2.06
C PRO A 36 -10.16 -2.38 -0.77
N PHE A 37 -9.27 -1.61 -0.13
CA PHE A 37 -8.65 -2.02 1.12
C PHE A 37 -9.66 -2.10 2.27
N PHE A 38 -10.60 -1.15 2.34
CA PHE A 38 -11.67 -1.20 3.33
C PHE A 38 -12.61 -2.38 3.11
N ILE A 39 -12.87 -2.75 1.85
CA ILE A 39 -13.68 -3.94 1.53
C ILE A 39 -12.95 -5.21 1.98
N VAL A 40 -11.66 -5.37 1.64
CA VAL A 40 -10.87 -6.53 2.07
C VAL A 40 -10.77 -6.59 3.59
N LEU A 41 -10.55 -5.44 4.25
CA LEU A 41 -10.52 -5.35 5.70
C LEU A 41 -11.85 -5.78 6.31
N LYS A 42 -12.99 -5.31 5.78
CA LYS A 42 -14.31 -5.79 6.20
C LYS A 42 -14.39 -7.31 6.08
N ILE A 43 -14.12 -7.87 4.90
CA ILE A 43 -14.22 -9.31 4.64
C ILE A 43 -13.29 -10.12 5.55
N SER A 44 -12.11 -9.61 5.90
CA SER A 44 -11.17 -10.31 6.80
C SER A 44 -11.75 -10.61 8.19
N PHE A 45 -12.74 -9.84 8.65
CA PHE A 45 -13.47 -10.08 9.91
C PHE A 45 -14.80 -10.82 9.71
N ALA A 46 -15.22 -11.08 8.47
CA ALA A 46 -16.44 -11.81 8.16
C ALA A 46 -16.19 -13.33 8.16
N GLU A 47 -17.25 -14.10 8.31
CA GLU A 47 -17.21 -15.56 8.18
C GLU A 47 -17.64 -15.96 6.77
N ALA A 48 -17.00 -16.99 6.20
CA ALA A 48 -17.37 -17.51 4.90
C ALA A 48 -18.72 -18.22 5.00
N ASP A 49 -19.66 -17.85 4.14
CA ASP A 49 -21.00 -18.44 4.12
C ASP A 49 -21.40 -18.82 2.69
N VAL A 50 -22.24 -19.83 2.54
CA VAL A 50 -22.75 -20.31 1.25
C VAL A 50 -23.93 -19.43 0.83
N ALA A 51 -23.66 -18.14 0.68
CA ALA A 51 -24.62 -17.11 0.31
C ALA A 51 -24.08 -16.25 -0.85
N ILE A 52 -24.94 -15.40 -1.41
CA ILE A 52 -24.55 -14.37 -2.38
C ILE A 52 -24.85 -13.03 -1.71
N PRO A 53 -23.85 -12.25 -1.24
CA PRO A 53 -22.40 -12.46 -1.34
C PRO A 53 -21.84 -13.56 -0.42
N PRO A 54 -20.66 -14.16 -0.72
CA PRO A 54 -20.11 -15.33 -0.02
C PRO A 54 -19.41 -14.97 1.30
N TYR A 55 -20.03 -14.13 2.12
CA TYR A 55 -19.56 -13.74 3.45
C TYR A 55 -20.72 -13.21 4.30
N THR A 56 -20.63 -13.35 5.62
CA THR A 56 -21.65 -12.89 6.56
C THR A 56 -21.63 -11.37 6.78
N GLU A 57 -22.77 -10.81 7.20
CA GLU A 57 -22.83 -9.43 7.66
C GLU A 57 -22.23 -9.31 9.07
N ILE A 58 -21.28 -8.38 9.21
CA ILE A 58 -20.52 -8.16 10.45
C ILE A 58 -21.34 -7.34 11.45
N TYR A 59 -22.25 -6.49 10.97
CA TYR A 59 -23.10 -5.67 11.81
C TYR A 59 -24.56 -5.97 11.52
N SER A 60 -25.38 -6.08 12.56
CA SER A 60 -26.83 -6.20 12.45
C SER A 60 -27.51 -5.24 13.42
N TYR A 61 -28.69 -4.75 13.04
CA TYR A 61 -29.50 -3.87 13.87
C TYR A 61 -30.82 -4.59 14.20
N VAL A 62 -30.92 -5.09 15.42
CA VAL A 62 -32.08 -5.87 15.91
C VAL A 62 -32.45 -5.37 17.30
N ASP A 63 -33.75 -5.20 17.58
CA ASP A 63 -34.27 -4.77 18.89
C ASP A 63 -33.63 -3.49 19.47
N GLN A 64 -33.43 -2.47 18.62
CA GLN A 64 -32.74 -1.22 18.97
C GLN A 64 -31.29 -1.40 19.49
N LYS A 65 -30.66 -2.53 19.18
CA LYS A 65 -29.26 -2.83 19.52
C LYS A 65 -28.46 -3.02 18.23
N ILE A 66 -27.26 -2.46 18.24
CA ILE A 66 -26.24 -2.71 17.21
C ILE A 66 -25.43 -3.91 17.69
N GLN A 67 -25.48 -5.01 16.94
CA GLN A 67 -24.64 -6.18 17.18
C GLN A 67 -23.49 -6.18 16.16
N LEU A 68 -22.27 -6.45 16.64
CA LEU A 68 -21.07 -6.52 15.81
C LEU A 68 -20.41 -7.89 16.03
N LEU A 69 -20.38 -8.74 15.01
CA LEU A 69 -19.76 -10.06 15.03
C LEU A 69 -18.45 -10.01 14.25
N LEU A 70 -17.32 -10.10 14.96
CA LEU A 70 -15.99 -10.09 14.38
C LEU A 70 -15.38 -11.49 14.48
N ASN A 71 -15.09 -12.12 13.36
CA ASN A 71 -14.37 -13.40 13.32
C ASN A 71 -12.86 -13.16 13.43
N LEU A 72 -12.33 -13.21 14.66
CA LEU A 72 -10.89 -13.12 14.91
C LEU A 72 -10.15 -14.46 14.64
N GLY A 73 -10.90 -15.56 14.47
CA GLY A 73 -10.34 -16.87 14.14
C GLY A 73 -9.61 -16.89 12.80
N ASN A 74 -10.08 -16.10 11.84
CA ASN A 74 -9.42 -15.89 10.54
C ASN A 74 -7.95 -15.46 10.70
N PHE A 75 -7.62 -14.66 11.73
CA PHE A 75 -6.25 -14.22 11.99
C PHE A 75 -5.43 -15.25 12.77
N ALA A 76 -6.08 -16.01 13.66
CA ALA A 76 -5.41 -17.10 14.39
C ALA A 76 -4.93 -18.19 13.42
N MET A 77 -5.75 -18.54 12.42
CA MET A 77 -5.40 -19.51 11.39
C MET A 77 -4.11 -19.15 10.63
N LEU A 78 -3.83 -17.86 10.42
CA LEU A 78 -2.60 -17.42 9.75
C LEU A 78 -1.33 -17.74 10.55
N GLY A 79 -1.43 -17.83 11.87
CA GLY A 79 -0.31 -18.11 12.77
C GLY A 79 -0.19 -19.58 13.18
N ASP A 80 -1.28 -20.34 13.14
CA ASP A 80 -1.28 -21.75 13.56
C ASP A 80 -0.95 -22.71 12.41
N ASP A 81 -1.22 -22.31 11.16
CA ASP A 81 -0.99 -23.16 9.99
C ASP A 81 0.45 -22.98 9.44
N GLU A 82 1.22 -24.07 9.53
CA GLU A 82 2.61 -24.15 9.07
C GLU A 82 2.74 -23.78 7.59
N LEU A 83 1.75 -24.09 6.75
CA LEU A 83 1.79 -23.77 5.32
C LEU A 83 1.81 -22.25 5.09
N TYR A 84 1.00 -21.49 5.82
CA TYR A 84 0.96 -20.03 5.71
C TYR A 84 2.26 -19.39 6.18
N ILE A 85 2.82 -19.86 7.31
CA ILE A 85 4.10 -19.36 7.83
C ILE A 85 5.23 -19.69 6.85
N ALA A 86 5.28 -20.93 6.34
CA ALA A 86 6.30 -21.36 5.40
C ALA A 86 6.24 -20.57 4.09
N ALA A 87 5.04 -20.33 3.55
CA ALA A 87 4.85 -19.49 2.38
C ALA A 87 5.31 -18.05 2.62
N TYR A 88 4.92 -17.44 3.75
CA TYR A 88 5.30 -16.08 4.10
C TYR A 88 6.82 -15.91 4.25
N LEU A 89 7.47 -16.79 5.00
CA LEU A 89 8.93 -16.78 5.18
C LEU A 89 9.66 -17.09 3.88
N GLY A 90 9.11 -17.99 3.06
CA GLY A 90 9.62 -18.28 1.71
C GLY A 90 9.61 -17.04 0.82
N SER A 91 8.50 -16.31 0.77
CA SER A 91 8.38 -15.05 0.03
C SER A 91 9.35 -13.99 0.56
N LEU A 92 9.47 -13.84 1.88
CA LEU A 92 10.39 -12.87 2.49
C LEU A 92 11.85 -13.20 2.16
N LYS A 93 12.23 -14.47 2.24
CA LYS A 93 13.55 -14.97 1.87
C LYS A 93 13.86 -14.65 0.41
N MET A 94 12.93 -14.98 -0.49
CA MET A 94 13.10 -14.72 -1.93
C MET A 94 13.21 -13.22 -2.23
N ALA A 95 12.36 -12.39 -1.63
CA ALA A 95 12.42 -10.95 -1.78
C ALA A 95 13.77 -10.39 -1.29
N PHE A 96 14.24 -10.82 -0.12
CA PHE A 96 15.51 -10.38 0.45
C PHE A 96 16.69 -10.71 -0.45
N PHE A 97 16.83 -11.97 -0.87
CA PHE A 97 17.96 -12.36 -1.74
C PHE A 97 17.86 -11.71 -3.12
N SER A 98 16.66 -11.59 -3.69
CA SER A 98 16.45 -10.90 -4.96
C SER A 98 16.88 -9.43 -4.86
N THR A 99 16.39 -8.69 -3.86
CA THR A 99 16.79 -7.30 -3.63
C THR A 99 18.28 -7.15 -3.38
N ALA A 100 18.87 -8.01 -2.56
CA ALA A 100 20.30 -7.98 -2.28
C ALA A 100 21.14 -8.21 -3.54
N LEU A 101 20.81 -9.21 -4.36
CA LEU A 101 21.49 -9.48 -5.63
C LEU A 101 21.30 -8.35 -6.64
N CYS A 102 20.07 -7.80 -6.75
CA CYS A 102 19.79 -6.64 -7.58
C CYS A 102 20.63 -5.43 -7.18
N LEU A 103 20.82 -5.18 -5.89
CA LEU A 103 21.69 -4.09 -5.42
C LEU A 103 23.17 -4.40 -5.66
N LEU A 104 23.62 -5.63 -5.35
CA LEU A 104 25.01 -6.03 -5.52
C LEU A 104 25.48 -5.99 -6.98
N ILE A 105 24.58 -6.23 -7.93
CA ILE A 105 24.90 -6.21 -9.37
C ILE A 105 24.55 -4.85 -9.98
N GLY A 106 23.35 -4.34 -9.69
CA GLY A 106 22.83 -3.10 -10.28
C GLY A 106 23.57 -1.85 -9.81
N TYR A 107 23.98 -1.79 -8.54
CA TYR A 107 24.72 -0.63 -8.02
C TYR A 107 26.09 -0.43 -8.66
N PRO A 108 27.00 -1.44 -8.70
CA PRO A 108 28.30 -1.25 -9.37
C PRO A 108 28.15 -1.01 -10.87
N MET A 109 27.15 -1.64 -11.52
CA MET A 109 26.84 -1.37 -12.92
C MET A 109 26.44 0.09 -13.14
N ALA A 110 25.51 0.62 -12.35
CA ALA A 110 25.09 2.02 -12.42
C ALA A 110 26.25 2.98 -12.13
N TYR A 111 27.12 2.63 -11.16
CA TYR A 111 28.32 3.40 -10.85
C TYR A 111 29.33 3.42 -12.00
N ALA A 112 29.56 2.29 -12.67
CA ALA A 112 30.44 2.21 -13.83
C ALA A 112 29.91 3.06 -15.01
N ILE A 113 28.60 3.04 -15.24
CA ILE A 113 27.94 3.83 -16.28
C ILE A 113 28.04 5.34 -15.97
N ALA A 114 27.82 5.73 -14.71
CA ALA A 114 27.90 7.12 -14.28
C ALA A 114 29.32 7.72 -14.44
N ASN A 115 30.37 6.88 -14.38
CA ASN A 115 31.76 7.29 -14.56
C ASN A 115 32.27 7.16 -16.01
N ALA A 116 31.47 6.63 -16.94
CA ALA A 116 31.87 6.45 -18.34
C ALA A 116 31.89 7.78 -19.11
N ARG A 117 32.57 7.79 -20.27
CA ARG A 117 32.53 8.92 -21.21
C ARG A 117 31.09 9.18 -21.65
N LYS A 118 30.68 10.46 -21.78
CA LYS A 118 29.29 10.87 -22.08
C LYS A 118 28.68 10.14 -23.30
N GLU A 119 29.46 9.92 -24.35
CA GLU A 119 29.02 9.21 -25.55
C GLU A 119 28.66 7.73 -25.28
N MET A 120 29.43 7.07 -24.41
CA MET A 120 29.22 5.66 -24.04
C MET A 120 28.10 5.50 -23.03
N GLN A 121 27.85 6.50 -22.18
CA GLN A 121 26.78 6.45 -21.18
C GLN A 121 25.41 6.21 -21.81
N THR A 122 25.08 6.95 -22.87
CA THR A 122 23.82 6.78 -23.62
C THR A 122 23.69 5.38 -24.20
N VAL A 123 24.77 4.85 -24.79
CA VAL A 123 24.78 3.50 -25.37
C VAL A 123 24.62 2.43 -24.29
N LEU A 124 25.29 2.55 -23.15
CA LEU A 124 25.22 1.59 -22.04
C LEU A 124 23.83 1.55 -21.40
N VAL A 125 23.20 2.70 -21.18
CA VAL A 125 21.82 2.77 -20.68
C VAL A 125 20.85 2.16 -21.70
N LEU A 126 21.01 2.49 -22.99
CA LEU A 126 20.17 1.92 -24.06
C LEU A 126 20.28 0.39 -24.11
N LEU A 127 21.49 -0.17 -23.96
CA LEU A 127 21.73 -1.61 -24.02
C LEU A 127 21.08 -2.36 -22.85
N ILE A 128 20.94 -1.73 -21.68
CA ILE A 128 20.19 -2.29 -20.54
C ILE A 128 18.68 -2.23 -20.77
N MET A 129 18.19 -1.17 -21.41
CA MET A 129 16.76 -1.03 -21.70
C MET A 129 16.31 -1.90 -22.89
N MET A 130 17.16 -2.13 -23.89
CA MET A 130 16.86 -2.96 -25.08
C MET A 130 16.10 -4.28 -24.79
N PRO A 131 16.54 -5.15 -23.86
CA PRO A 131 15.83 -6.40 -23.55
C PRO A 131 14.45 -6.20 -22.90
N THR A 132 14.15 -5.01 -22.35
CA THR A 132 12.82 -4.69 -21.79
C THR A 132 11.83 -4.18 -22.84
N TRP A 133 12.28 -3.91 -24.08
CA TRP A 133 11.47 -3.39 -25.19
C TRP A 133 11.10 -4.44 -26.25
N THR A 134 11.32 -5.73 -25.97
CA THR A 134 10.69 -6.84 -26.73
C THR A 134 9.45 -7.29 -25.99
#